data_AF-A0A2V9KXV3-F1
#
_entry.id   AF-A0A2V9KXV3-F1
#
_cell.length_a   1.000
_cell.length_b   1.000
_cell.length_c   1.000
_cell.angle_alpha   90.00
_cell.angle_beta   90.00
_cell.angle_gamma   90.00
#
_symmetry.space_group_name_H-M   'P 1'
#
loop_
_entity.id
_entity.type
_entity.pdbx_description
1 polymer ?
#
loop_
_entity_poly.entity_id
_entity_poly.type
_entity_poly.pdbx_seq_one_letter_code
_entity_poly.pdbx_strand_id
1 'polypeptide(L)'
;MVVGIAIAAFLQCACNDRRREGNVDTLIPPLAIEMEALRKAYAAFNRNDIAATVEALHPQIEWTEPPEFPGGGTYHGHEGVKAYLSQSRARWAEGRSEPERFIVAGDKIIVFVHVRARLKDSRQWHEARLADVFTFRNGKVIQMRAFADRQQALEWAGVKGFRCKSSRYPAQSITSHHKCRVTSNHESTTMRGHPSATRRLALPAGDLFDR
;
A
#
# COMPACT_ATOMS: atom_id res chain seq x y z
N MET A 1 44.78 -57.63 -50.61
CA MET A 1 45.11 -56.19 -50.55
C MET A 1 43.80 -55.43 -50.40
N VAL A 2 43.45 -55.04 -49.16
CA VAL A 2 43.34 -53.64 -48.64
C VAL A 2 42.40 -52.80 -49.54
N VAL A 3 41.30 -52.18 -49.08
CA VAL A 3 41.15 -51.28 -47.93
C VAL A 3 39.68 -51.24 -47.50
N GLY A 4 39.43 -51.36 -46.20
CA GLY A 4 38.13 -51.10 -45.59
C GLY A 4 37.91 -49.62 -45.33
N ILE A 5 36.65 -49.17 -45.34
CA ILE A 5 36.25 -47.88 -44.78
C ILE A 5 35.04 -48.12 -43.89
N ALA A 6 35.28 -47.99 -42.59
CA ALA A 6 34.28 -47.89 -41.55
C ALA A 6 33.56 -46.53 -41.71
N ILE A 7 32.24 -46.53 -41.79
CA ILE A 7 31.43 -45.33 -41.62
C ILE A 7 30.67 -45.47 -40.31
N ALA A 8 31.00 -44.53 -39.42
CA ALA A 8 30.59 -44.47 -38.04
C ALA A 8 29.06 -44.43 -37.86
N ALA A 9 28.60 -45.16 -36.86
CA ALA A 9 27.26 -45.06 -36.31
C ALA A 9 27.05 -43.67 -35.69
N PHE A 10 26.27 -42.82 -36.35
CA PHE A 10 25.72 -41.61 -35.75
C PHE A 10 24.50 -41.99 -34.91
N LEU A 11 24.72 -42.19 -33.61
CA LEU A 11 23.66 -42.08 -32.60
C LEU A 11 23.12 -40.65 -32.64
N GLN A 12 22.03 -40.43 -33.39
CA GLN A 12 21.18 -39.28 -33.17
C GLN A 12 20.32 -39.58 -31.94
N CYS A 13 20.83 -39.09 -30.81
CA CYS A 13 20.08 -38.89 -29.58
C CYS A 13 18.89 -37.98 -29.92
N ALA A 14 17.73 -38.57 -30.21
CA ALA A 14 16.48 -37.83 -30.34
C ALA A 14 16.05 -37.39 -28.93
N CYS A 15 16.72 -36.36 -28.40
CA CYS A 15 16.25 -35.63 -27.24
C CYS A 15 14.91 -34.99 -27.59
N ASN A 16 13.87 -35.60 -27.02
CA ASN A 16 12.48 -35.17 -26.97
C ASN A 16 12.38 -33.71 -26.51
N ASP A 17 12.38 -32.76 -27.44
CA ASP A 17 12.09 -31.36 -27.17
C ASP A 17 10.57 -31.18 -27.03
N ARG A 18 10.04 -31.63 -25.88
CA ARG A 18 8.73 -31.20 -25.41
C ARG A 18 8.85 -29.74 -25.00
N ARG A 19 8.62 -28.85 -25.98
CA ARG A 19 8.39 -27.42 -25.80
C ARG A 19 7.38 -27.22 -24.68
N ARG A 20 7.89 -26.78 -23.52
CA ARG A 20 7.11 -26.40 -22.35
C ARG A 20 6.39 -25.09 -22.69
N GLU A 21 5.10 -25.16 -22.97
CA GLU A 21 4.23 -23.98 -22.99
C GLU A 21 4.36 -23.29 -21.62
N GLY A 22 5.00 -22.13 -21.60
CA GLY A 22 5.15 -21.32 -20.40
C GLY A 22 3.78 -20.82 -19.97
N ASN A 23 3.33 -21.27 -18.79
CA ASN A 23 2.10 -20.79 -18.19
C ASN A 23 2.22 -19.28 -17.89
N VAL A 24 1.47 -18.47 -18.64
CA VAL A 24 1.35 -17.01 -18.46
C VAL A 24 0.78 -16.61 -17.10
N ASP A 25 0.22 -17.55 -16.33
CA ASP A 25 -0.29 -17.29 -14.96
C ASP A 25 0.81 -16.88 -13.96
N THR A 26 2.10 -17.10 -14.27
CA THR A 26 3.19 -16.89 -13.30
C THR A 26 3.74 -15.44 -13.30
N LEU A 27 3.28 -14.57 -14.21
CA LEU A 27 3.85 -13.22 -14.38
C LEU A 27 3.01 -12.10 -13.77
N ILE A 28 1.77 -12.38 -13.35
CA ILE A 28 0.91 -11.40 -12.69
C ILE A 28 1.21 -11.45 -11.19
N PRO A 29 1.70 -10.35 -10.57
CA PRO A 29 1.87 -10.33 -9.12
C PRO A 29 0.53 -10.64 -8.45
N PRO A 30 0.52 -11.38 -7.32
CA PRO A 30 -0.71 -11.70 -6.62
C PRO A 30 -1.58 -10.46 -6.44
N LEU A 31 -2.85 -10.56 -6.80
CA LEU A 31 -3.86 -9.51 -6.72
C LEU A 31 -3.67 -8.28 -7.65
N ALA A 32 -2.94 -8.39 -8.77
CA ALA A 32 -2.77 -7.24 -9.69
C ALA A 32 -4.08 -6.73 -10.29
N ILE A 33 -5.00 -7.63 -10.65
CA ILE A 33 -6.30 -7.30 -11.22
C ILE A 33 -7.16 -6.57 -10.17
N GLU A 34 -7.10 -7.05 -8.93
CA GLU A 34 -7.80 -6.50 -7.78
C GLU A 34 -7.26 -5.12 -7.39
N MET A 35 -5.93 -4.91 -7.43
CA MET A 35 -5.36 -3.57 -7.26
C MET A 35 -5.88 -2.60 -8.33
N GLU A 36 -5.97 -3.05 -9.57
CA GLU A 36 -6.50 -2.22 -10.65
C GLU A 36 -8.00 -1.93 -10.48
N ALA A 37 -8.78 -2.91 -10.03
CA ALA A 37 -10.18 -2.71 -9.66
C ALA A 37 -10.33 -1.65 -8.55
N LEU A 38 -9.47 -1.68 -7.53
CA LEU A 38 -9.46 -0.65 -6.47
C LEU A 38 -9.08 0.73 -7.01
N ARG A 39 -8.06 0.84 -7.89
CA ARG A 39 -7.72 2.12 -8.54
C ARG A 39 -8.92 2.72 -9.29
N LYS A 40 -9.63 1.87 -10.04
CA LYS A 40 -10.87 2.27 -10.74
C LYS A 40 -11.95 2.71 -9.76
N ALA A 41 -12.13 1.99 -8.65
CA ALA A 41 -13.12 2.34 -7.62
C ALA A 41 -12.83 3.71 -6.98
N TYR A 42 -11.57 4.03 -6.63
CA TYR A 42 -11.19 5.37 -6.14
C TYR A 42 -11.40 6.44 -7.22
N ALA A 43 -11.05 6.16 -8.47
CA ALA A 43 -11.25 7.10 -9.57
C ALA A 43 -12.75 7.39 -9.81
N ALA A 44 -13.59 6.36 -9.76
CA ALA A 44 -15.04 6.49 -9.83
C ALA A 44 -15.59 7.30 -8.66
N PHE A 45 -15.16 6.98 -7.43
CA PHE A 45 -15.56 7.72 -6.24
C PHE A 45 -15.19 9.19 -6.38
N ASN A 46 -13.97 9.49 -6.83
CA ASN A 46 -13.47 10.86 -7.05
C ASN A 46 -14.27 11.64 -8.11
N ARG A 47 -14.94 10.97 -9.07
CA ARG A 47 -15.87 11.59 -10.03
C ARG A 47 -17.34 11.54 -9.59
N ASN A 48 -17.62 11.15 -8.35
CA ASN A 48 -18.97 10.97 -7.80
C ASN A 48 -19.80 9.89 -8.53
N ASP A 49 -19.14 8.92 -9.15
CA ASP A 49 -19.79 7.76 -9.78
C ASP A 49 -19.89 6.61 -8.77
N ILE A 50 -20.89 6.69 -7.90
CA ILE A 50 -21.07 5.74 -6.78
C ILE A 50 -21.39 4.33 -7.29
N ALA A 51 -22.09 4.22 -8.43
CA ALA A 51 -22.40 2.93 -9.03
C ALA A 51 -21.14 2.20 -9.48
N ALA A 52 -20.22 2.90 -10.16
CA ALA A 52 -18.94 2.32 -10.55
C ALA A 52 -18.00 2.06 -9.37
N THR A 53 -18.08 2.83 -8.27
CA THR A 53 -17.28 2.56 -7.06
C THR A 53 -17.54 1.18 -6.47
N VAL A 54 -18.79 0.71 -6.49
CA VAL A 54 -19.18 -0.55 -5.83
C VAL A 54 -19.09 -1.79 -6.73
N GLU A 55 -18.71 -1.65 -8.00
CA GLU A 55 -18.70 -2.75 -8.98
C GLU A 55 -17.76 -3.90 -8.58
N ALA A 56 -16.62 -3.57 -7.96
CA ALA A 56 -15.64 -4.54 -7.46
C ALA A 56 -16.05 -5.21 -6.14
N LEU A 57 -17.11 -4.73 -5.49
CA LEU A 57 -17.56 -5.22 -4.19
C LEU A 57 -18.48 -6.44 -4.34
N HIS A 58 -18.39 -7.37 -3.40
CA HIS A 58 -19.34 -8.47 -3.28
C HIS A 58 -20.74 -7.93 -2.92
N PRO A 59 -21.85 -8.52 -3.40
CA PRO A 59 -23.20 -8.06 -3.08
C PRO A 59 -23.52 -8.04 -1.58
N GLN A 60 -22.86 -8.90 -0.80
CA GLN A 60 -22.95 -9.00 0.66
C GLN A 60 -21.71 -8.42 1.38
N ILE A 61 -21.04 -7.43 0.77
CA ILE A 61 -19.91 -6.70 1.36
C ILE A 61 -20.23 -6.22 2.79
N GLU A 62 -19.27 -6.34 3.70
CA GLU A 62 -19.23 -5.61 4.96
C GLU A 62 -18.25 -4.45 4.84
N TRP A 63 -18.69 -3.24 5.15
CA TRP A 63 -17.89 -2.02 5.06
C TRP A 63 -17.88 -1.33 6.42
N THR A 64 -16.71 -1.19 7.05
CA THR A 64 -16.57 -0.60 8.38
C THR A 64 -15.70 0.63 8.33
N GLU A 65 -16.25 1.74 8.81
CA GLU A 65 -15.57 3.02 8.99
C GLU A 65 -15.33 3.27 10.48
N PRO A 66 -14.20 3.91 10.86
CA PRO A 66 -13.95 4.30 12.24
C PRO A 66 -15.12 5.11 12.82
N PRO A 67 -15.57 4.81 14.06
CA PRO A 67 -16.70 5.51 14.69
C PRO A 67 -16.47 7.01 14.86
N GLU A 68 -15.22 7.44 14.95
CA GLU A 68 -14.81 8.84 15.01
C GLU A 68 -14.94 9.60 13.67
N PHE A 69 -15.11 8.90 12.55
CA PHE A 69 -15.37 9.56 11.27
C PHE A 69 -16.85 9.96 11.16
N PRO A 70 -17.21 11.01 10.40
CA PRO A 70 -18.60 11.35 10.23
C PRO A 70 -19.27 10.30 9.35
N GLY A 71 -20.35 9.70 9.86
CA GLY A 71 -20.93 8.49 9.30
C GLY A 71 -20.09 7.24 9.59
N GLY A 72 -19.30 7.24 10.66
CA GLY A 72 -18.64 6.05 11.18
C GLY A 72 -19.64 4.95 11.53
N GLY A 73 -19.24 3.70 11.36
CA GLY A 73 -20.12 2.55 11.56
C GLY A 73 -19.89 1.44 10.54
N THR A 74 -20.75 0.43 10.60
CA THR A 74 -20.70 -0.73 9.70
C THR A 74 -21.91 -0.74 8.78
N TYR A 75 -21.65 -0.92 7.48
CA TYR A 75 -22.62 -0.95 6.40
C TYR A 75 -22.58 -2.30 5.70
N HIS A 76 -23.76 -2.80 5.33
CA HIS A 76 -23.90 -4.12 4.72
C HIS A 76 -24.51 -4.05 3.34
N GLY A 77 -23.96 -4.86 2.44
CA GLY A 77 -24.38 -5.00 1.06
C GLY A 77 -24.19 -3.73 0.23
N HIS A 78 -24.46 -3.84 -1.07
CA HIS A 78 -24.29 -2.71 -1.98
C HIS A 78 -25.13 -1.50 -1.61
N GLU A 79 -26.38 -1.69 -1.19
CA GLU A 79 -27.27 -0.57 -0.87
C GLU A 79 -26.79 0.22 0.35
N GLY A 80 -26.35 -0.46 1.42
CA GLY A 80 -25.78 0.21 2.59
C GLY A 80 -24.51 0.98 2.25
N VAL A 81 -23.61 0.37 1.46
CA VAL A 81 -22.35 1.00 1.04
C VAL A 81 -22.60 2.20 0.11
N LYS A 82 -23.48 2.07 -0.89
CA LYS A 82 -23.85 3.19 -1.78
C LYS A 82 -24.45 4.34 -1.00
N ALA A 83 -25.34 4.07 -0.04
CA ALA A 83 -25.95 5.09 0.80
C ALA A 83 -24.89 5.86 1.60
N TYR A 84 -23.96 5.15 2.23
CA TYR A 84 -22.85 5.75 2.96
C TYR A 84 -21.96 6.60 2.04
N LEU A 85 -21.47 6.04 0.94
CA LEU A 85 -20.56 6.73 0.01
C LEU A 85 -21.22 7.99 -0.58
N SER A 86 -22.51 7.91 -0.91
CA SER A 86 -23.27 9.05 -1.43
C SER A 86 -23.41 10.15 -0.37
N GLN A 87 -23.76 9.80 0.87
CA GLN A 87 -23.86 10.76 1.97
C GLN A 87 -22.51 11.40 2.30
N SER A 88 -21.44 10.60 2.30
CA SER A 88 -20.08 11.07 2.51
C SER A 88 -19.67 12.08 1.44
N ARG A 89 -19.84 11.72 0.17
CA ARG A 89 -19.48 12.58 -0.96
C ARG A 89 -20.37 13.82 -1.08
N ALA A 90 -21.64 13.74 -0.70
CA ALA A 90 -22.56 14.87 -0.72
C ALA A 90 -22.15 16.02 0.23
N ARG A 91 -21.33 15.75 1.26
CA ARG A 91 -20.81 16.78 2.17
C ARG A 91 -19.67 17.61 1.56
N TRP A 92 -19.01 17.10 0.52
CA TRP A 92 -17.85 17.74 -0.07
C TRP A 92 -18.28 18.78 -1.11
N ALA A 93 -17.75 19.99 -1.01
CA ALA A 93 -17.79 20.96 -2.10
C ALA A 93 -16.79 20.59 -3.20
N GLU A 94 -15.61 20.15 -2.75
CA GLU A 94 -14.47 19.80 -3.59
C GLU A 94 -13.59 18.83 -2.81
N GLY A 95 -12.98 17.86 -3.47
CA GLY A 95 -12.08 16.95 -2.79
C GLY A 95 -11.83 15.65 -3.54
N ARG A 96 -10.90 14.88 -3.00
CA ARG A 96 -10.44 13.61 -3.57
C ARG A 96 -9.86 12.70 -2.49
N SER A 97 -10.01 11.41 -2.73
CA SER A 97 -9.31 10.33 -2.02
C SER A 97 -8.24 9.78 -2.96
N GLU A 98 -6.97 10.07 -2.68
CA GLU A 98 -5.84 9.68 -3.52
C GLU A 98 -5.14 8.46 -2.93
N PRO A 99 -5.17 7.29 -3.60
CA PRO A 99 -4.39 6.14 -3.15
C PRO A 99 -2.89 6.40 -3.36
N GLU A 100 -2.12 6.46 -2.28
CA GLU A 100 -0.67 6.70 -2.28
C GLU A 100 0.13 5.40 -2.47
N ARG A 101 -0.35 4.28 -1.88
CA ARG A 101 0.37 3.01 -1.87
C ARG A 101 -0.56 1.82 -1.71
N PHE A 102 -0.33 0.76 -2.48
CA PHE A 102 -1.00 -0.53 -2.37
C PHE A 102 -0.01 -1.55 -1.78
N ILE A 103 -0.45 -2.33 -0.79
CA ILE A 103 0.35 -3.35 -0.11
C ILE A 103 -0.47 -4.63 -0.08
N VAL A 104 0.07 -5.69 -0.66
CA VAL A 104 -0.57 -7.02 -0.68
C VAL A 104 -0.17 -7.79 0.60
N ALA A 105 -1.17 -8.33 1.29
CA ALA A 105 -1.02 -9.12 2.51
C ALA A 105 -1.96 -10.33 2.46
N GLY A 106 -1.50 -11.43 1.86
CA GLY A 106 -2.32 -12.63 1.68
C GLY A 106 -3.51 -12.37 0.75
N ASP A 107 -4.73 -12.52 1.28
CA ASP A 107 -5.99 -12.24 0.60
C ASP A 107 -6.43 -10.75 0.71
N LYS A 108 -5.58 -9.90 1.30
CA LYS A 108 -5.88 -8.50 1.56
C LYS A 108 -5.03 -7.55 0.72
N ILE A 109 -5.62 -6.42 0.40
CA ILE A 109 -4.92 -5.25 -0.12
C ILE A 109 -5.13 -4.11 0.85
N ILE A 110 -4.03 -3.56 1.35
CA ILE A 110 -4.01 -2.36 2.18
C ILE A 110 -3.71 -1.19 1.26
N VAL A 111 -4.56 -0.18 1.28
CA VAL A 111 -4.40 1.03 0.50
C VAL A 111 -4.15 2.18 1.46
N PHE A 112 -2.97 2.77 1.38
CA PHE A 112 -2.72 4.05 2.04
C PHE A 112 -3.34 5.16 1.21
N VAL A 113 -4.19 5.96 1.83
CA VAL A 113 -4.96 7.01 1.15
C VAL A 113 -4.61 8.36 1.74
N HIS A 114 -4.46 9.37 0.89
CA HIS A 114 -4.50 10.78 1.26
C HIS A 114 -5.84 11.35 0.83
N VAL A 115 -6.67 11.69 1.81
CA VAL A 115 -7.94 12.38 1.57
C VAL A 115 -7.70 13.86 1.73
N ARG A 116 -8.13 14.64 0.74
CA ARG A 116 -8.14 16.10 0.81
C ARG A 116 -9.49 16.60 0.33
N ALA A 117 -10.22 17.27 1.21
CA ALA A 117 -11.57 17.73 0.92
C ALA A 117 -11.85 19.09 1.56
N ARG A 118 -12.74 19.85 0.92
CA ARG A 118 -13.35 21.06 1.43
C ARG A 118 -14.85 20.80 1.54
N LEU A 119 -15.42 21.06 2.71
CA LEU A 119 -16.85 20.85 2.97
C LEU A 119 -17.68 21.98 2.34
N LYS A 120 -18.97 21.72 2.06
CA LYS A 120 -19.89 22.71 1.46
C LYS A 120 -20.04 23.97 2.30
N ASP A 121 -20.03 23.82 3.62
CA ASP A 121 -20.27 24.93 4.56
C ASP A 121 -18.97 25.55 5.08
N SER A 122 -17.81 25.18 4.51
CA SER A 122 -16.50 25.63 4.96
C SER A 122 -15.60 26.06 3.80
N ARG A 123 -14.78 27.09 4.04
CA ARG A 123 -13.68 27.48 3.13
C ARG A 123 -12.37 26.78 3.48
N GLN A 124 -12.31 26.06 4.59
CA GLN A 124 -11.12 25.37 5.06
C GLN A 124 -10.94 24.03 4.34
N TRP A 125 -9.69 23.71 4.00
CA TRP A 125 -9.30 22.39 3.52
C TRP A 125 -9.00 21.47 4.70
N HIS A 126 -9.54 20.26 4.65
CA HIS A 126 -9.30 19.16 5.56
C HIS A 126 -8.47 18.10 4.83
N GLU A 127 -7.45 17.56 5.50
CA GLU A 127 -6.53 16.56 4.94
C GLU A 127 -6.24 15.42 5.93
N ALA A 128 -6.50 14.18 5.52
CA ALA A 128 -6.25 13.00 6.35
C ALA A 128 -5.36 11.98 5.61
N ARG A 129 -4.48 11.30 6.35
CA ARG A 129 -3.71 10.15 5.85
C ARG A 129 -4.14 8.90 6.60
N LEU A 130 -4.92 8.06 5.93
CA LEU A 130 -5.56 6.88 6.49
C LEU A 130 -5.14 5.63 5.73
N ALA A 131 -5.68 4.48 6.14
CA ALA A 131 -5.54 3.22 5.43
C ALA A 131 -6.87 2.48 5.32
N ASP A 132 -7.16 2.00 4.10
CA ASP A 132 -8.30 1.12 3.83
C ASP A 132 -7.78 -0.29 3.61
N VAL A 133 -8.34 -1.28 4.31
CA VAL A 133 -7.99 -2.69 4.13
C VAL A 133 -9.15 -3.42 3.45
N PHE A 134 -8.87 -3.93 2.26
CA PHE A 134 -9.82 -4.68 1.44
C PHE A 134 -9.47 -6.17 1.52
N THR A 135 -10.40 -7.01 1.97
CA THR A 135 -10.28 -8.47 1.91
C THR A 135 -10.97 -9.00 0.66
N PHE A 136 -10.26 -9.80 -0.13
CA PHE A 136 -10.73 -10.36 -1.39
C PHE A 136 -11.07 -11.84 -1.28
N ARG A 137 -12.12 -12.24 -2.01
CA ARG A 137 -12.45 -13.64 -2.29
C ARG A 137 -12.99 -13.73 -3.70
N ASN A 138 -12.43 -14.62 -4.52
CA ASN A 138 -12.84 -14.83 -5.91
C ASN A 138 -12.90 -13.53 -6.73
N GLY A 139 -11.90 -12.66 -6.59
CA GLY A 139 -11.81 -11.38 -7.30
C GLY A 139 -12.80 -10.29 -6.85
N LYS A 140 -13.57 -10.51 -5.78
CA LYS A 140 -14.50 -9.52 -5.20
C LYS A 140 -14.09 -9.14 -3.78
N VAL A 141 -14.31 -7.88 -3.42
CA VAL A 141 -14.11 -7.41 -2.05
C VAL A 141 -15.27 -7.93 -1.20
N ILE A 142 -14.98 -8.75 -0.20
CA ILE A 142 -15.99 -9.24 0.76
C ILE A 142 -16.03 -8.42 2.05
N GLN A 143 -14.93 -7.73 2.39
CA GLN A 143 -14.84 -6.84 3.54
C GLN A 143 -13.96 -5.63 3.21
N MET A 144 -14.41 -4.44 3.60
CA MET A 144 -13.62 -3.21 3.64
C MET A 144 -13.58 -2.71 5.08
N ARG A 145 -12.40 -2.41 5.60
CA ARG A 145 -12.25 -1.72 6.88
C ARG A 145 -11.26 -0.55 6.77
N ALA A 146 -11.73 0.64 7.12
CA ALA A 146 -10.89 1.83 7.20
C ALA A 146 -10.26 1.96 8.60
N PHE A 147 -9.08 2.57 8.64
CA PHE A 147 -8.30 2.86 9.83
C PHE A 147 -7.76 4.28 9.77
N ALA A 148 -7.99 5.05 10.82
CA ALA A 148 -7.36 6.36 11.04
C ALA A 148 -5.83 6.28 11.09
N ASP A 149 -5.30 5.15 11.60
CA ASP A 149 -3.88 4.89 11.77
C ASP A 149 -3.41 3.79 10.80
N ARG A 150 -2.38 4.11 10.00
CA ARG A 150 -1.83 3.19 8.99
C ARG A 150 -1.11 2.00 9.59
N GLN A 151 -0.51 2.16 10.76
CA GLN A 151 0.18 1.08 11.47
C GLN A 151 -0.84 0.07 12.03
N GLN A 152 -1.96 0.54 12.58
CA GLN A 152 -3.05 -0.34 13.01
C GLN A 152 -3.62 -1.16 11.84
N ALA A 153 -3.74 -0.57 10.65
CA ALA A 153 -4.16 -1.31 9.45
C ALA A 153 -3.18 -2.41 9.05
N LEU A 154 -1.86 -2.14 9.10
CA LEU A 154 -0.82 -3.12 8.81
C LEU A 154 -0.87 -4.29 9.80
N GLU A 155 -1.00 -3.99 11.09
CA GLU A 155 -1.10 -5.00 12.16
C GLU A 155 -2.36 -5.85 12.02
N TRP A 156 -3.50 -5.22 11.78
CA TRP A 156 -4.77 -5.91 11.55
C TRP A 156 -4.72 -6.83 10.33
N ALA A 157 -4.06 -6.39 9.25
CA ALA A 157 -3.87 -7.19 8.04
C ALA A 157 -2.79 -8.29 8.19
N GLY A 158 -2.16 -8.42 9.36
CA GLY A 158 -1.15 -9.44 9.62
C GLY A 158 0.19 -9.18 8.90
N VAL A 159 0.45 -7.95 8.47
CA VAL A 159 1.76 -7.57 7.94
C VAL A 159 2.74 -7.56 9.10
N LYS A 160 3.46 -8.68 9.27
CA LYS A 160 4.55 -8.76 10.25
C LYS A 160 5.55 -7.64 9.92
N GLY A 161 5.81 -6.78 10.91
CA GLY A 161 6.72 -5.66 10.77
C GLY A 161 7.99 -6.11 10.05
N PHE A 162 8.47 -5.28 9.12
CA PHE A 162 9.78 -5.46 8.53
C PHE A 162 10.78 -5.54 9.68
N ARG A 163 11.12 -6.76 10.14
CA ARG A 163 12.35 -6.96 10.91
C ARG A 163 13.42 -6.50 9.95
N CYS A 164 13.98 -5.32 10.25
CA CYS A 164 15.23 -4.89 9.68
C CYS A 164 16.17 -6.10 9.82
N LYS A 165 16.54 -6.74 8.71
CA LYS A 165 17.62 -7.71 8.70
C LYS A 165 18.94 -6.93 8.82
N SER A 166 19.08 -6.13 9.87
CA SER A 166 20.38 -5.56 10.22
C SER A 166 21.23 -6.71 10.77
N SER A 167 22.38 -6.87 10.14
CA SER A 167 23.47 -7.80 10.48
C SER A 167 23.27 -9.26 10.08
N ARG A 168 23.54 -9.53 8.80
CA ARG A 168 24.30 -10.73 8.43
C ARG A 168 25.64 -10.29 7.83
N TYR A 169 26.37 -9.49 8.60
CA TYR A 169 27.81 -9.31 8.40
C TYR A 169 28.49 -9.84 9.67
N PRO A 170 29.43 -10.79 9.57
CA PRO A 170 30.23 -11.16 10.72
C PRO A 170 30.99 -9.92 11.19
N ALA A 171 30.88 -9.61 12.48
CA ALA A 171 31.72 -8.61 13.12
C ALA A 171 33.18 -9.05 12.96
N GLN A 172 33.88 -8.48 11.98
CA GLN A 172 35.33 -8.52 12.01
C GLN A 172 35.76 -7.66 13.19
N SER A 173 36.40 -8.33 14.13
CA SER A 173 37.03 -7.80 15.33
C SER A 173 37.91 -6.60 14.99
N ILE A 174 37.43 -5.38 15.28
CA ILE A 174 38.33 -4.26 15.50
C ILE A 174 38.84 -4.41 16.93
N THR A 175 39.94 -5.14 17.08
CA THR A 175 40.78 -5.07 18.27
C THR A 175 41.30 -3.64 18.39
N SER A 176 40.67 -2.87 19.27
CA SER A 176 41.15 -1.57 19.73
C SER A 176 42.50 -1.75 20.42
N HIS A 177 43.60 -1.41 19.75
CA HIS A 177 44.90 -1.09 20.35
C HIS A 177 45.57 -0.04 19.46
N HIS A 178 45.55 1.23 19.86
CA HIS A 178 46.75 2.04 20.10
C HIS A 178 46.40 3.53 20.29
N LYS A 179 46.86 4.04 21.44
CA LYS A 179 46.95 5.45 21.82
C LYS A 179 47.59 6.28 20.71
N CYS A 180 47.07 7.47 20.44
CA CYS A 180 47.93 8.60 20.14
C CYS A 180 47.39 9.91 20.73
N ARG A 181 48.35 10.75 21.09
CA ARG A 181 48.34 11.80 22.10
C ARG A 181 47.97 13.17 21.51
N VAL A 182 47.34 13.97 22.36
CA VAL A 182 47.10 15.43 22.35
C VAL A 182 48.12 16.27 21.57
N THR A 183 47.65 17.23 20.77
CA THR A 183 48.03 18.66 20.83
C THR A 183 46.86 19.58 20.49
N SER A 184 46.81 20.69 21.23
CA SER A 184 45.87 21.81 21.16
C SER A 184 46.15 22.72 19.96
N ASN A 185 45.14 23.52 19.57
CA ASN A 185 45.16 25.00 19.49
C ASN A 185 43.78 25.48 18.97
N HIS A 186 43.06 26.34 19.72
CA HIS A 186 42.80 27.78 19.43
C HIS A 186 42.22 28.02 18.02
N GLU A 187 41.14 28.76 17.77
CA GLU A 187 40.39 29.77 18.51
C GLU A 187 39.06 30.06 17.75
N SER A 188 38.04 30.42 18.52
CA SER A 188 36.92 31.36 18.26
C SER A 188 36.54 31.80 16.83
N THR A 189 35.25 31.71 16.48
CA THR A 189 34.37 32.89 16.26
C THR A 189 32.97 32.49 15.76
N THR A 190 31.99 33.14 16.38
CA THR A 190 30.53 33.22 16.13
C THR A 190 30.05 33.20 14.68
N MET A 191 28.83 32.67 14.44
CA MET A 191 27.71 33.43 13.86
C MET A 191 26.38 32.68 13.92
N ARG A 192 25.32 33.48 14.11
CA ARG A 192 23.91 33.16 14.31
C ARG A 192 23.26 32.54 13.06
N GLY A 193 22.21 31.74 13.29
CA GLY A 193 21.25 31.34 12.24
C GLY A 193 20.18 30.36 12.71
N HIS A 194 19.13 30.86 13.37
CA HIS A 194 17.79 30.26 13.39
C HIS A 194 17.00 30.75 12.15
N PRO A 195 15.92 30.09 11.66
CA PRO A 195 14.92 29.40 12.48
C PRO A 195 14.47 28.00 12.00
N SER A 196 14.18 27.18 13.00
CA SER A 196 13.00 26.33 13.16
C SER A 196 12.17 25.99 11.92
N ALA A 197 12.39 24.77 11.41
CA ALA A 197 11.41 24.07 10.59
C ALA A 197 10.13 23.87 11.42
N THR A 198 9.04 24.53 11.01
CA THR A 198 7.71 24.28 11.55
C THR A 198 7.32 22.85 11.21
N ARG A 199 7.54 21.94 12.17
CA ARG A 199 7.02 20.57 12.13
C ARG A 199 5.49 20.69 12.10
N ARG A 200 4.92 20.58 10.90
CA ARG A 200 3.47 20.47 10.70
C ARG A 200 3.06 19.18 11.40
N LEU A 201 2.59 19.30 12.64
CA LEU A 201 2.03 18.18 13.39
C LEU A 201 0.90 17.60 12.55
N ALA A 202 1.07 16.35 12.12
CA ALA A 202 -0.03 15.57 11.62
C ALA A 202 -1.00 15.41 12.79
N LEU A 203 -2.16 16.07 12.70
CA LEU A 203 -3.26 15.80 13.62
C LEU A 203 -3.70 14.35 13.43
N PRO A 204 -4.08 13.64 14.50
CA PRO A 204 -4.66 12.32 14.37
C PRO A 204 -5.92 12.41 13.51
N ALA A 205 -6.14 11.43 12.62
CA ALA A 205 -7.20 11.49 11.62
C ALA A 205 -8.63 11.60 12.18
N GLY A 206 -8.83 11.35 13.48
CA GLY A 206 -10.10 11.54 14.19
C GLY A 206 -10.51 13.02 14.36
N ASP A 207 -9.56 13.94 14.48
CA ASP A 207 -9.86 15.37 14.72
C ASP A 207 -10.20 16.14 13.43
N LEU A 208 -10.13 15.48 12.28
CA LEU A 208 -10.20 16.13 10.97
C LEU A 208 -11.60 16.45 10.50
N PHE A 209 -12.61 15.88 11.16
CA PHE A 209 -13.99 15.99 10.72
C PHE A 209 -14.98 16.33 11.83
N ASP A 210 -14.49 16.65 13.03
CA ASP A 210 -15.33 17.06 14.16
C ASP A 210 -15.41 18.60 14.20
N ARG A 211 -16.29 19.19 13.37
CA ARG A 211 -16.93 20.51 13.55
C ARG A 211 -18.18 20.64 12.67
#